data_AF-A0A367PIH6-F1
#
_entry.id   AF-A0A367PIH6-F1
#
_cell.length_a   1.000
_cell.length_b   1.000
_cell.length_c   1.000
_cell.angle_alpha   90.00
_cell.angle_beta   90.00
_cell.angle_gamma   90.00
#
_symmetry.space_group_name_H-M   'P 1'
#
loop_
_entity.id
_entity.type
_entity.pdbx_description
1 polymer ?
#
loop_
_entity_poly.entity_id
_entity_poly.type
_entity_poly.pdbx_seq_one_letter_code
_entity_poly.pdbx_strand_id
1 'polypeptide(L)'
;MNSFDTGDQKISAPLGESEPAGSKLLSRLGRWWGRKGEGDAKASSKAAAATPADGEAPLPPRAVRRQREQLRLCFDARLTDGAANAAAQAWQAEYEAAAEATRRGMLAVLAEVASSSGGKGSEEAGADGDKGARAARAQAAPSGLAQALSNARIRFFKRLAALHGQRGNSACGLHFLIQLRADMLRWQRRMPGLRPLDEDLEALFSNWFDVGLLELQPITWDSPASLLEKLIRYEAVHEIASWTDLRNRLDSDRRCYAFFHPRIPREPLIFVEVAFAPEMAANVHTLLDEAAPLEDLRRVKWAIFYSISNTQAGLRGVSFGNFLLKRVIEEVQREFPKVNQFATLSPIPGFADWLRKQDGDAMARVLGDKRLARWSERHGKAPADGAGWLEALVPDAADTMIRDTAMTLAAHFLVRERNQSMPADPVARFHLGNGACVERLNWGADLSRKGRSQSCGMMVNYLYVPEALDDNLARLGAGNPRISRSVGKLL
;
A
#
# COMPACT_ATOMS: atom_id res chain seq x y z
N MET A 1 28.58 -60.24 19.95
CA MET A 1 28.93 -60.49 21.36
C MET A 1 29.79 -59.32 21.85
N ASN A 2 29.42 -58.79 23.02
CA ASN A 2 30.00 -57.70 23.82
C ASN A 2 29.80 -56.28 23.24
N SER A 3 28.81 -55.50 23.69
CA SER A 3 28.64 -54.85 25.02
C SER A 3 29.77 -53.87 25.34
N PHE A 4 29.48 -52.57 25.31
CA PHE A 4 29.74 -51.66 26.43
C PHE A 4 28.79 -50.44 26.37
N ASP A 5 28.12 -50.27 27.49
CA ASP A 5 27.24 -49.20 27.95
C ASP A 5 28.01 -47.91 28.25
N THR A 6 27.35 -46.75 28.17
CA THR A 6 27.31 -45.70 29.22
C THR A 6 26.78 -44.36 28.67
N GLY A 7 25.85 -43.76 29.41
CA GLY A 7 25.90 -42.31 29.64
C GLY A 7 24.73 -41.47 29.16
N ASP A 8 23.55 -41.71 29.73
CA ASP A 8 22.40 -40.80 29.70
C ASP A 8 22.72 -39.51 30.50
N GLN A 9 22.86 -38.35 29.83
CA GLN A 9 22.94 -37.04 30.47
C GLN A 9 21.77 -36.16 30.03
N LYS A 10 20.68 -36.23 30.80
CA LYS A 10 19.62 -35.23 30.82
C LYS A 10 20.12 -33.97 31.52
N ILE A 11 20.33 -32.89 30.77
CA ILE A 11 20.52 -31.56 31.31
C ILE A 11 19.13 -30.94 31.52
N SER A 12 18.60 -31.08 32.73
CA SER A 12 17.41 -30.36 33.20
C SER A 12 17.85 -29.00 33.76
N ALA A 13 17.41 -27.91 33.12
CA ALA A 13 17.45 -26.57 33.73
C ALA A 13 16.12 -26.31 34.48
N PRO A 14 16.13 -25.60 35.63
CA PRO A 14 14.93 -25.42 36.44
C PRO A 14 13.96 -24.43 35.79
N LEU A 15 12.69 -24.81 35.67
CA LEU A 15 11.59 -23.91 35.38
C LEU A 15 11.29 -23.08 36.64
N GLY A 16 11.63 -21.80 36.61
CA GLY A 16 11.16 -20.81 37.57
C GLY A 16 9.77 -20.31 37.16
N GLU A 17 8.85 -20.25 38.13
CA GLU A 17 7.48 -19.77 37.96
C GLU A 17 7.41 -18.25 37.67
N SER A 18 6.57 -17.94 36.68
CA SER A 18 5.77 -16.72 36.44
C SER A 18 6.32 -15.32 36.78
N GLU A 19 6.55 -14.51 35.74
CA GLU A 19 6.22 -13.08 35.73
C GLU A 19 5.23 -12.77 34.60
N PRO A 20 4.15 -12.00 34.83
CA PRO A 20 3.21 -11.64 33.79
C PRO A 20 3.81 -10.56 32.89
N ALA A 21 4.12 -10.92 31.64
CA ALA A 21 4.46 -9.97 30.59
C ALA A 21 3.21 -9.20 30.14
N GLY A 22 2.71 -8.32 31.01
CA GLY A 22 1.44 -7.61 30.82
C GLY A 22 1.42 -6.25 31.51
N SER A 23 2.34 -5.34 31.14
CA SER A 23 2.21 -3.93 31.57
C SER A 23 3.03 -2.90 30.76
N LYS A 24 3.98 -3.31 29.91
CA LYS A 24 4.80 -2.37 29.12
C LYS A 24 4.36 -2.18 27.65
N LEU A 25 3.40 -2.97 27.15
CA LEU A 25 2.83 -2.81 25.80
C LEU A 25 1.66 -1.80 25.78
N LEU A 26 0.91 -1.68 26.88
CA LEU A 26 -0.29 -0.84 26.98
C LEU A 26 0.01 0.64 27.28
N SER A 27 1.22 1.00 27.71
CA SER A 27 1.59 2.39 28.03
C SER A 27 2.03 3.23 26.81
N ARG A 28 2.03 2.65 25.60
CA ARG A 28 2.31 3.35 24.33
C ARG A 28 1.09 3.53 23.42
N LEU A 29 -0.06 2.99 23.81
CA LEU A 29 -1.34 3.08 23.06
C LEU A 29 -2.14 4.36 23.36
N GLY A 30 -1.76 5.15 24.37
CA GLY A 30 -2.53 6.30 24.86
C GLY A 30 -2.24 7.68 24.22
N ARG A 31 -1.54 7.76 23.08
CA ARG A 31 -1.15 9.07 22.50
C ARG A 31 -1.69 9.40 21.12
N TRP A 32 -2.61 8.59 20.59
CA TRP A 32 -3.21 8.85 19.28
C TRP A 32 -4.72 9.11 19.28
N TRP A 33 -5.41 8.97 20.42
CA TRP A 33 -6.86 9.21 20.50
C TRP A 33 -7.30 9.77 21.86
N GLY A 34 -7.90 10.97 21.84
CA GLY A 34 -8.75 11.49 22.92
C GLY A 34 -8.53 12.95 23.31
N ARG A 35 -9.40 13.86 22.84
CA ARG A 35 -10.48 14.45 23.65
C ARG A 35 -11.27 15.48 22.83
N LYS A 36 -12.59 15.28 22.74
CA LYS A 36 -13.60 16.21 22.23
C LYS A 36 -14.54 16.59 23.38
N GLY A 37 -15.06 17.82 23.33
CA GLY A 37 -16.18 18.35 24.13
C GLY A 37 -15.73 19.39 25.18
N GLU A 38 -16.41 20.49 25.41
CA GLU A 38 -17.58 21.18 24.82
C GLU A 38 -17.67 22.52 25.60
N GLY A 39 -18.18 23.61 24.99
CA GLY A 39 -18.40 24.87 25.73
C GLY A 39 -18.52 26.09 24.83
N ASP A 40 -19.76 26.49 24.53
CA ASP A 40 -20.14 27.72 23.84
C ASP A 40 -19.70 28.99 24.59
N ALA A 41 -19.12 29.95 23.88
CA ALA A 41 -19.29 31.38 24.13
C ALA A 41 -18.87 32.22 22.90
N LYS A 42 -19.81 32.99 22.36
CA LYS A 42 -19.62 34.04 21.33
C LYS A 42 -18.59 35.09 21.77
N ALA A 43 -17.62 35.45 20.92
CA ALA A 43 -17.15 36.83 20.74
C ALA A 43 -16.20 37.04 19.54
N SER A 44 -16.59 38.00 18.69
CA SER A 44 -15.87 38.87 17.75
C SER A 44 -14.58 38.43 17.05
N SER A 45 -14.66 38.53 15.72
CA SER A 45 -13.59 38.49 14.73
C SER A 45 -12.52 39.57 14.93
N LYS A 46 -11.26 39.15 14.90
CA LYS A 46 -10.14 39.92 14.35
C LYS A 46 -9.08 38.94 13.86
N ALA A 47 -8.76 39.03 12.57
CA ALA A 47 -7.74 38.25 11.91
C ALA A 47 -6.37 38.52 12.54
N ALA A 48 -5.83 37.53 13.24
CA ALA A 48 -4.44 37.48 13.67
C ALA A 48 -3.71 36.44 12.81
N ALA A 49 -2.59 36.84 12.23
CA ALA A 49 -1.75 36.04 11.37
C ALA A 49 -1.42 34.68 12.03
N ALA A 50 -1.63 33.60 11.27
CA ALA A 50 -1.27 32.26 11.67
C ALA A 50 0.24 32.20 11.97
N THR A 51 0.56 32.08 13.26
CA THR A 51 1.92 31.75 13.71
C THR A 51 2.16 30.28 13.38
N PRO A 52 3.28 29.89 12.75
CA PRO A 52 3.54 28.49 12.45
C PRO A 52 3.75 27.72 13.77
N ALA A 53 2.79 26.85 14.08
CA ALA A 53 2.96 25.83 15.11
C ALA A 53 3.86 24.71 14.55
N ASP A 54 5.08 24.62 15.06
CA ASP A 54 5.85 23.38 15.33
C ASP A 54 7.29 23.81 15.71
N GLY A 55 7.60 23.81 17.00
CA GLY A 55 8.89 24.22 17.55
C GLY A 55 10.01 23.22 17.30
N GLU A 56 10.69 23.33 16.16
CA GLU A 56 11.98 22.66 15.90
C GLU A 56 12.92 23.60 15.15
N ALA A 57 14.18 23.68 15.60
CA ALA A 57 15.17 24.56 15.02
C ALA A 57 15.50 24.12 13.57
N PRO A 58 15.49 25.02 12.59
CA PRO A 58 15.92 24.72 11.22
C PRO A 58 17.38 24.24 11.20
N LEU A 59 17.74 23.46 10.18
CA LEU A 59 19.13 23.01 9.98
C LEU A 59 20.09 24.21 10.07
N PRO A 60 21.24 24.08 10.75
CA PRO A 60 22.22 25.15 10.81
C PRO A 60 22.62 25.62 9.39
N PRO A 61 22.80 26.93 9.13
CA PRO A 61 23.09 27.44 7.79
C PRO A 61 24.31 26.76 7.12
N ARG A 62 25.31 26.39 7.93
CA ARG A 62 26.49 25.64 7.46
C ARG A 62 26.13 24.24 6.95
N ALA A 63 25.23 23.54 7.64
CA ALA A 63 24.74 22.22 7.24
C ALA A 63 23.91 22.32 5.95
N VAL A 64 23.02 23.31 5.85
CA VAL A 64 22.24 23.58 4.64
C VAL A 64 23.16 23.80 3.43
N ARG A 65 24.19 24.64 3.58
CA ARG A 65 25.16 24.90 2.50
C ARG A 65 25.89 23.62 2.07
N ARG A 66 26.41 22.85 3.02
CA ARG A 66 27.10 21.58 2.75
C ARG A 66 26.18 20.59 2.01
N GLN A 67 24.96 20.40 2.50
CA GLN A 67 23.99 19.50 1.88
C GLN A 67 23.62 19.96 0.46
N ARG A 68 23.45 21.26 0.24
CA ARG A 68 23.19 21.82 -1.09
C ARG A 68 24.34 21.53 -2.06
N GLU A 69 25.59 21.69 -1.62
CA GLU A 69 26.79 21.39 -2.42
C GLU A 69 26.87 19.89 -2.76
N GLN A 70 26.64 19.00 -1.79
CA GLN A 70 26.60 17.55 -2.01
C GLN A 70 25.48 17.14 -2.99
N LEU A 71 24.26 17.65 -2.78
CA LEU A 71 23.12 17.32 -3.61
C LEU A 71 23.29 17.82 -5.05
N ARG A 72 23.81 19.04 -5.27
CA ARG A 72 24.08 19.54 -6.63
C ARG A 72 25.00 18.58 -7.41
N LEU A 73 26.07 18.10 -6.78
CA LEU A 73 26.94 17.08 -7.39
C LEU A 73 26.16 15.82 -7.75
N CYS A 74 25.26 15.36 -6.87
CA CYS A 74 24.49 14.15 -7.10
C CYS A 74 23.51 14.28 -8.29
N PHE A 75 22.91 15.46 -8.48
CA PHE A 75 21.93 15.76 -9.53
C PHE A 75 22.58 16.04 -10.89
N ASP A 76 23.71 16.75 -10.91
CA ASP A 76 24.29 17.30 -12.15
C ASP A 76 25.38 16.40 -12.75
N ALA A 77 26.23 15.77 -11.93
CA ALA A 77 27.35 15.00 -12.43
C ALA A 77 26.90 13.73 -13.17
N ARG A 78 27.74 13.19 -14.06
CA ARG A 78 27.52 11.86 -14.67
C ARG A 78 27.45 10.76 -13.61
N LEU A 79 26.76 9.66 -13.91
CA LEU A 79 26.59 8.54 -12.95
C LEU A 79 27.91 7.86 -12.57
N THR A 80 28.90 7.89 -13.47
CA THR A 80 30.25 7.32 -13.25
C THR A 80 31.17 8.21 -12.43
N ASP A 81 30.75 9.42 -12.06
CA ASP A 81 31.58 10.35 -11.30
C ASP A 81 31.80 9.87 -9.85
N GLY A 82 33.06 9.58 -9.50
CA GLY A 82 33.43 9.05 -8.19
C GLY A 82 33.19 10.02 -7.04
N ALA A 83 33.41 11.32 -7.24
CA ALA A 83 33.20 12.33 -6.20
C ALA A 83 31.72 12.52 -5.91
N ALA A 84 30.87 12.54 -6.95
CA ALA A 84 29.42 12.57 -6.78
C ALA A 84 28.87 11.30 -6.13
N ASN A 85 29.44 10.12 -6.43
CA ASN A 85 29.08 8.87 -5.77
C ASN A 85 29.48 8.85 -4.29
N ALA A 86 30.65 9.40 -3.94
CA ALA A 86 31.05 9.59 -2.56
C ALA A 86 30.14 10.60 -1.83
N ALA A 87 29.74 11.69 -2.50
CA ALA A 87 28.80 12.66 -1.95
C ALA A 87 27.42 12.03 -1.67
N ALA A 88 26.91 11.19 -2.58
CA ALA A 88 25.66 10.47 -2.40
C ALA A 88 25.72 9.51 -1.19
N GLN A 89 26.84 8.79 -1.03
CA GLN A 89 27.06 7.92 0.13
C GLN A 89 27.11 8.71 1.44
N ALA A 90 27.82 9.85 1.46
CA ALA A 90 27.90 10.71 2.63
C ALA A 90 26.54 11.29 3.00
N TRP A 91 25.76 11.74 2.01
CA TRP A 91 24.42 12.27 2.22
C TRP A 91 23.45 11.21 2.76
N GLN A 92 23.47 9.99 2.20
CA GLN A 92 22.70 8.87 2.74
C GLN A 92 23.05 8.59 4.21
N ALA A 93 24.34 8.48 4.52
CA ALA A 93 24.78 8.19 5.89
C ALA A 93 24.34 9.28 6.89
N GLU A 94 24.43 10.56 6.49
CA GLU A 94 23.93 11.68 7.29
C GLU A 94 22.42 11.60 7.50
N TYR A 95 21.66 11.24 6.45
CA TYR A 95 20.20 11.13 6.52
C TYR A 95 19.74 9.99 7.43
N GLU A 96 20.36 8.81 7.31
CA GLU A 96 20.01 7.64 8.13
C GLU A 96 20.32 7.86 9.62
N ALA A 97 21.42 8.55 9.93
CA ALA A 97 21.82 8.89 11.30
C ALA A 97 21.03 10.08 11.90
N ALA A 98 20.35 10.87 11.07
CA ALA A 98 19.63 12.06 11.50
C ALA A 98 18.33 11.74 12.25
N ALA A 99 18.01 12.57 13.25
CA ALA A 99 16.70 12.60 13.90
C ALA A 99 15.62 13.12 12.93
N GLU A 100 14.34 12.88 13.26
CA GLU A 100 13.21 13.23 12.40
C GLU A 100 13.21 14.71 11.97
N ALA A 101 13.43 15.62 12.93
CA ALA A 101 13.54 17.07 12.70
C ALA A 101 14.60 17.41 11.64
N THR A 102 15.76 16.79 11.74
CA THR A 102 16.91 16.99 10.86
C THR A 102 16.62 16.42 9.46
N ARG A 103 16.04 15.22 9.36
CA ARG A 103 15.63 14.62 8.07
C ARG A 103 14.62 15.49 7.33
N ARG A 104 13.68 16.08 8.07
CA ARG A 104 12.69 17.02 7.53
C ARG A 104 13.37 18.26 6.95
N GLY A 105 14.37 18.81 7.64
CA GLY A 105 15.21 19.89 7.10
C GLY A 105 15.99 19.46 5.84
N MET A 106 16.54 18.24 5.83
CA MET A 106 17.27 17.70 4.68
C MET A 106 16.39 17.55 3.44
N LEU A 107 15.14 17.14 3.63
CA LEU A 107 14.15 17.05 2.55
C LEU A 107 13.77 18.41 1.97
N ALA A 108 13.73 19.46 2.80
CA ALA A 108 13.52 20.81 2.31
C ALA A 108 14.67 21.25 1.39
N VAL A 109 15.92 20.96 1.76
CA VAL A 109 17.09 21.21 0.90
C VAL A 109 17.04 20.36 -0.37
N LEU A 110 16.62 19.08 -0.27
CA LEU A 110 16.44 18.20 -1.43
C LEU A 110 15.42 18.76 -2.43
N ALA A 111 14.26 19.23 -1.96
CA ALA A 111 13.24 19.84 -2.80
C ALA A 111 13.76 21.14 -3.47
N GLU A 112 14.47 21.98 -2.72
CA GLU A 112 15.09 23.21 -3.24
C GLU A 112 16.10 22.90 -4.37
N VAL A 113 16.99 21.93 -4.16
CA VAL A 113 17.97 21.52 -5.17
C VAL A 113 17.29 20.88 -6.37
N ALA A 114 16.29 20.02 -6.15
CA ALA A 114 15.57 19.33 -7.23
C ALA A 114 14.79 20.26 -8.16
N SER A 115 14.36 21.42 -7.65
CA SER A 115 13.66 22.45 -8.44
C SER A 115 14.60 23.39 -9.21
N SER A 116 15.90 23.36 -8.93
CA SER A 116 16.90 24.26 -9.55
C SER A 116 18.01 23.54 -10.33
N SER A 117 18.15 22.22 -10.19
CA SER A 117 19.22 21.42 -10.83
C SER A 117 18.82 20.93 -12.22
N GLY A 118 19.68 21.15 -13.23
CA GLY A 118 19.40 20.85 -14.64
C GLY A 118 19.42 22.06 -15.58
N GLY A 119 19.41 23.29 -15.06
CA GLY A 119 19.37 24.53 -15.87
C GLY A 119 20.71 24.98 -16.47
N LYS A 120 21.86 24.42 -16.04
CA LYS A 120 23.18 24.90 -16.49
C LYS A 120 23.70 24.26 -17.77
N GLY A 121 23.15 23.11 -18.17
CA GLY A 121 23.59 22.41 -19.39
C GLY A 121 23.17 23.07 -20.71
N SER A 122 22.26 24.06 -20.68
CA SER A 122 21.82 24.79 -21.87
C SER A 122 22.61 26.06 -22.18
N GLU A 123 23.40 26.57 -21.23
CA GLU A 123 24.16 27.83 -21.42
C GLU A 123 25.58 27.59 -21.95
N GLU A 124 26.21 26.45 -21.65
CA GLU A 124 27.60 26.19 -22.09
C GLU A 124 27.73 25.61 -23.52
N ALA A 125 26.62 25.22 -24.16
CA ALA A 125 26.64 24.61 -25.50
C ALA A 125 26.21 25.55 -26.66
N GLY A 126 26.34 26.86 -26.52
CA GLY A 126 25.77 27.81 -27.50
C GLY A 126 26.50 29.16 -27.63
N ALA A 127 27.82 29.19 -27.48
CA ALA A 127 28.60 30.40 -27.78
C ALA A 127 28.91 30.58 -29.27
N ASP A 128 28.61 29.61 -30.13
CA ASP A 128 28.76 29.71 -31.58
C ASP A 128 27.54 29.10 -32.29
N GLY A 129 26.75 29.93 -32.98
CA GLY A 129 25.67 29.43 -33.84
C GLY A 129 24.42 30.32 -33.94
N ASP A 130 24.42 31.17 -34.97
CA ASP A 130 23.30 31.68 -35.77
C ASP A 130 22.00 32.19 -35.08
N LYS A 131 21.65 33.45 -35.37
CA LYS A 131 20.48 34.17 -34.85
C LYS A 131 19.14 33.49 -35.24
N GLY A 132 19.11 32.65 -36.27
CA GLY A 132 17.94 31.86 -36.67
C GLY A 132 17.56 30.75 -35.69
N ALA A 133 18.54 30.12 -35.01
CA ALA A 133 18.29 29.03 -34.06
C ALA A 133 17.66 29.52 -32.74
N ARG A 134 17.84 30.80 -32.40
CA ARG A 134 17.34 31.41 -31.15
C ARG A 134 15.81 31.53 -31.11
N ALA A 135 15.18 31.73 -32.26
CA ALA A 135 13.72 31.83 -32.39
C ALA A 135 13.03 30.45 -32.29
N ALA A 136 13.64 29.40 -32.84
CA ALA A 136 13.16 28.02 -32.71
C ALA A 136 13.35 27.47 -31.27
N ARG A 137 14.44 27.85 -30.59
CA ARG A 137 14.72 27.45 -29.20
C ARG A 137 13.78 28.14 -28.20
N ALA A 138 13.30 29.35 -28.50
CA ALA A 138 12.36 30.08 -27.64
C ALA A 138 10.96 29.43 -27.60
N GLN A 139 10.55 28.74 -28.67
CA GLN A 139 9.28 27.99 -28.71
C GLN A 139 9.39 26.58 -28.09
N ALA A 140 10.62 26.05 -27.95
CA ALA A 140 10.92 24.76 -27.28
C ALA A 140 11.44 24.91 -25.82
N ALA A 141 11.60 26.14 -25.32
CA ALA A 141 12.22 26.44 -24.03
C ALA A 141 11.48 25.90 -22.79
N PRO A 142 10.13 25.90 -22.72
CA PRO A 142 9.41 25.41 -21.54
C PRO A 142 9.55 23.89 -21.34
N SER A 143 9.55 23.12 -22.43
CA SER A 143 9.69 21.65 -22.38
C SER A 143 11.14 21.23 -22.10
N GLY A 144 12.13 21.99 -22.59
CA GLY A 144 13.55 21.72 -22.33
C GLY A 144 13.94 21.83 -20.86
N LEU A 145 13.46 22.87 -20.15
CA LEU A 145 13.72 23.02 -18.72
C LEU A 145 13.02 21.93 -17.89
N ALA A 146 11.75 21.65 -18.15
CA ALA A 146 11.00 20.61 -17.45
C ALA A 146 11.67 19.22 -17.61
N GLN A 147 12.10 18.90 -18.83
CA GLN A 147 12.83 17.67 -19.13
C GLN A 147 14.19 17.63 -18.43
N ALA A 148 14.94 18.74 -18.42
CA ALA A 148 16.24 18.80 -17.74
C ALA A 148 16.12 18.58 -16.22
N LEU A 149 15.12 19.21 -15.58
CA LEU A 149 14.83 19.02 -14.15
C LEU A 149 14.43 17.56 -13.85
N SER A 150 13.57 16.94 -14.68
CA SER A 150 13.21 15.52 -14.54
C SER A 150 14.43 14.62 -14.71
N ASN A 151 15.25 14.86 -15.74
CA ASN A 151 16.49 14.09 -15.96
C ASN A 151 17.45 14.17 -14.76
N ALA A 152 17.56 15.35 -14.12
CA ALA A 152 18.40 15.53 -12.94
C ALA A 152 17.86 14.75 -11.72
N ARG A 153 16.54 14.79 -11.45
CA ARG A 153 15.89 13.99 -10.39
C ARG A 153 16.08 12.49 -10.63
N ILE A 154 15.83 12.01 -11.85
CA ILE A 154 16.03 10.61 -12.24
C ILE A 154 17.49 10.19 -12.02
N ARG A 155 18.46 11.05 -12.37
CA ARG A 155 19.88 10.79 -12.18
C ARG A 155 20.27 10.67 -10.71
N PHE A 156 19.75 11.57 -9.87
CA PHE A 156 19.92 11.50 -8.41
C PHE A 156 19.47 10.14 -7.85
N PHE A 157 18.27 9.70 -8.22
CA PHE A 157 17.75 8.41 -7.76
C PHE A 157 18.54 7.23 -8.32
N LYS A 158 18.87 7.22 -9.63
CA LYS A 158 19.71 6.17 -10.23
C LYS A 158 21.07 6.05 -9.54
N ARG A 159 21.67 7.18 -9.15
CA ARG A 159 22.93 7.21 -8.40
C ARG A 159 22.81 6.51 -7.05
N LEU A 160 21.78 6.83 -6.27
CA LEU A 160 21.53 6.19 -4.99
C LEU A 160 21.19 4.70 -5.15
N ALA A 161 20.36 4.33 -6.13
CA ALA A 161 20.00 2.94 -6.40
C ALA A 161 21.20 2.06 -6.78
N ALA A 162 22.25 2.66 -7.36
CA ALA A 162 23.50 1.98 -7.71
C ALA A 162 24.43 1.74 -6.49
N LEU A 163 24.14 2.30 -5.31
CA LEU A 163 24.94 2.03 -4.12
C LEU A 163 24.67 0.60 -3.59
N HIS A 164 25.75 -0.16 -3.39
CA HIS A 164 25.72 -1.54 -2.89
C HIS A 164 26.25 -1.64 -1.45
N GLY A 165 25.99 -2.80 -0.85
CA GLY A 165 26.38 -3.12 0.51
C GLY A 165 25.43 -2.54 1.55
N GLN A 166 25.34 -3.22 2.69
CA GLN A 166 24.57 -2.74 3.83
C GLN A 166 25.19 -1.47 4.39
N ARG A 167 24.38 -0.45 4.64
CA ARG A 167 24.78 0.84 5.19
C ARG A 167 23.71 1.32 6.15
N GLY A 168 24.11 1.67 7.37
CA GLY A 168 23.16 1.99 8.43
C GLY A 168 22.11 0.89 8.60
N ASN A 169 20.84 1.26 8.46
CA ASN A 169 19.70 0.36 8.57
C ASN A 169 19.25 -0.22 7.20
N SER A 170 19.86 0.21 6.10
CA SER A 170 19.45 -0.18 4.75
C SER A 170 20.34 -1.28 4.19
N ALA A 171 19.73 -2.23 3.47
CA ALA A 171 20.43 -3.35 2.82
C ALA A 171 21.32 -2.89 1.65
N CYS A 172 20.92 -1.80 0.99
CA CYS A 172 21.66 -1.11 -0.07
C CYS A 172 21.01 0.25 -0.34
N GLY A 173 21.54 1.02 -1.30
CA GLY A 173 20.96 2.32 -1.66
C GLY A 173 19.55 2.23 -2.25
N LEU A 174 19.20 1.11 -2.89
CA LEU A 174 17.82 0.86 -3.33
C LEU A 174 16.85 0.74 -2.14
N HIS A 175 17.24 0.03 -1.07
CA HIS A 175 16.45 -0.04 0.16
C HIS A 175 16.36 1.35 0.83
N PHE A 176 17.45 2.13 0.85
CA PHE A 176 17.41 3.49 1.37
C PHE A 176 16.39 4.37 0.63
N LEU A 177 16.29 4.27 -0.70
CA LEU A 177 15.30 5.03 -1.47
C LEU A 177 13.86 4.71 -1.06
N ILE A 178 13.55 3.46 -0.66
CA ILE A 178 12.23 3.10 -0.15
C ILE A 178 11.94 3.91 1.12
N GLN A 179 12.90 3.97 2.04
CA GLN A 179 12.75 4.73 3.30
C GLN A 179 12.64 6.23 3.03
N LEU A 180 13.47 6.76 2.12
CA LEU A 180 13.42 8.16 1.71
C LEU A 180 12.05 8.52 1.13
N ARG A 181 11.48 7.66 0.28
CA ARG A 181 10.14 7.88 -0.28
C ARG A 181 9.05 7.83 0.77
N ALA A 182 9.14 6.92 1.75
CA ALA A 182 8.19 6.86 2.86
C ALA A 182 8.14 8.20 3.62
N ASP A 183 9.31 8.78 3.88
CA ASP A 183 9.46 10.09 4.49
C ASP A 183 8.89 11.22 3.60
N MET A 184 9.19 11.20 2.30
CA MET A 184 8.63 12.16 1.34
C MET A 184 7.09 12.14 1.32
N LEU A 185 6.49 10.94 1.25
CA LEU A 185 5.04 10.75 1.26
C LEU A 185 4.40 11.24 2.57
N ARG A 186 5.07 11.05 3.70
CA ARG A 186 4.61 11.50 5.02
C ARG A 186 4.54 13.03 5.10
N TRP A 187 5.50 13.73 4.51
CA TRP A 187 5.61 15.20 4.62
C TRP A 187 5.14 15.99 3.39
N GLN A 188 4.73 15.32 2.31
CA GLN A 188 4.32 15.94 1.05
C GLN A 188 3.28 17.07 1.22
N ARG A 189 2.29 16.92 2.12
CA ARG A 189 1.29 17.97 2.38
C ARG A 189 1.89 19.26 2.96
N ARG A 190 2.97 19.14 3.73
CA ARG A 190 3.69 20.26 4.34
C ARG A 190 4.80 20.79 3.41
N MET A 191 5.27 19.98 2.46
CA MET A 191 6.33 20.30 1.51
C MET A 191 5.92 19.95 0.07
N PRO A 192 5.10 20.78 -0.59
CA PRO A 192 4.59 20.48 -1.93
C PRO A 192 5.69 20.32 -2.98
N GLY A 193 6.88 20.92 -2.76
CA GLY A 193 8.06 20.75 -3.62
C GLY A 193 8.62 19.32 -3.70
N LEU A 194 8.18 18.40 -2.83
CA LEU A 194 8.54 16.98 -2.90
C LEU A 194 7.75 16.20 -3.95
N ARG A 195 6.64 16.75 -4.47
CA ARG A 195 5.76 16.02 -5.39
C ARG A 195 6.45 15.59 -6.70
N PRO A 196 7.24 16.43 -7.40
CA PRO A 196 7.95 15.99 -8.61
C PRO A 196 9.01 14.92 -8.34
N LEU A 197 9.63 14.92 -7.14
CA LEU A 197 10.57 13.88 -6.72
C LEU A 197 9.84 12.55 -6.47
N ASP A 198 8.68 12.62 -5.82
CA ASP A 198 7.83 11.46 -5.54
C ASP A 198 7.33 10.80 -6.81
N GLU A 199 6.81 11.58 -7.76
CA GLU A 199 6.30 11.09 -9.05
C GLU A 199 7.41 10.40 -9.88
N ASP A 200 8.60 11.01 -9.98
CA ASP A 200 9.73 10.39 -10.69
C ASP A 200 10.25 9.13 -9.98
N LEU A 201 10.27 9.11 -8.64
CA LEU A 201 10.73 7.94 -7.88
C LEU A 201 9.71 6.80 -7.92
N GLU A 202 8.41 7.09 -7.88
CA GLU A 202 7.34 6.10 -8.07
C GLU A 202 7.44 5.42 -9.45
N ALA A 203 7.70 6.20 -10.51
CA ALA A 203 7.90 5.67 -11.85
C ALA A 203 9.16 4.79 -11.94
N LEU A 204 10.26 5.19 -11.30
CA LEU A 204 11.46 4.35 -11.22
C LEU A 204 11.22 3.06 -10.43
N PHE A 205 10.52 3.15 -9.29
CA PHE A 205 10.15 1.98 -8.48
C PHE A 205 9.25 1.01 -9.23
N SER A 206 8.34 1.49 -10.06
CA SER A 206 7.48 0.62 -10.87
C SER A 206 8.28 -0.24 -11.87
N ASN A 207 9.48 0.21 -12.27
CA ASN A 207 10.40 -0.57 -13.09
C ASN A 207 11.32 -1.47 -12.25
N TRP A 208 11.85 -0.95 -11.13
CA TRP A 208 12.83 -1.69 -10.31
C TRP A 208 12.21 -2.77 -9.42
N PHE A 209 10.93 -2.65 -9.12
CA PHE A 209 10.16 -3.62 -8.33
C PHE A 209 9.07 -4.29 -9.16
N ASP A 210 9.21 -4.35 -10.49
CA ASP A 210 8.32 -5.19 -11.30
C ASP A 210 8.43 -6.65 -10.83
N VAL A 211 7.30 -7.36 -10.77
CA VAL A 211 7.22 -8.75 -10.29
C VAL A 211 8.17 -9.69 -11.03
N GLY A 212 8.51 -9.41 -12.30
CA GLY A 212 9.50 -10.18 -13.06
C GLY A 212 10.93 -10.09 -12.52
N LEU A 213 11.22 -9.08 -11.69
CA LEU A 213 12.52 -8.87 -11.02
C LEU A 213 12.50 -9.29 -9.55
N LEU A 214 11.36 -9.74 -9.02
CA LEU A 214 11.22 -10.17 -7.63
C LEU A 214 11.31 -11.70 -7.52
N GLU A 215 11.71 -12.17 -6.36
CA GLU A 215 11.74 -13.59 -6.00
C GLU A 215 10.54 -13.89 -5.10
N LEU A 216 9.74 -14.88 -5.50
CA LEU A 216 8.66 -15.42 -4.68
C LEU A 216 9.25 -16.48 -3.75
N GLN A 217 9.01 -16.36 -2.44
CA GLN A 217 9.43 -17.37 -1.46
C GLN A 217 8.23 -17.78 -0.59
N PRO A 218 8.07 -19.09 -0.30
CA PRO A 218 7.11 -19.54 0.68
C PRO A 218 7.59 -19.12 2.08
N ILE A 219 6.65 -18.66 2.90
CA ILE A 219 6.87 -18.40 4.32
C ILE A 219 6.17 -19.50 5.11
N THR A 220 6.93 -20.12 6.00
CA THR A 220 6.48 -21.23 6.86
C THR A 220 6.87 -20.97 8.30
N TRP A 221 6.40 -21.80 9.22
CA TRP A 221 6.80 -21.72 10.62
C TRP A 221 8.32 -21.89 10.86
N ASP A 222 9.02 -22.54 9.93
CA ASP A 222 10.48 -22.73 9.97
C ASP A 222 11.26 -21.51 9.44
N SER A 223 10.56 -20.48 8.95
CA SER A 223 11.21 -19.25 8.48
C SER A 223 11.88 -18.49 9.62
N PRO A 224 12.94 -17.71 9.37
CA PRO A 224 13.67 -17.00 10.43
C PRO A 224 12.74 -16.11 11.26
N ALA A 225 12.84 -16.20 12.59
CA ALA A 225 11.99 -15.41 13.49
C ALA A 225 12.06 -13.89 13.21
N SER A 226 13.21 -13.37 12.78
CA SER A 226 13.38 -11.98 12.37
C SER A 226 12.56 -11.57 11.15
N LEU A 227 12.22 -12.52 10.28
CA LEU A 227 11.34 -12.32 9.12
C LEU A 227 9.87 -12.42 9.55
N LEU A 228 9.54 -13.40 10.39
CA LEU A 228 8.19 -13.58 10.95
C LEU A 228 7.74 -12.35 11.75
N GLU A 229 8.63 -11.76 12.55
CA GLU A 229 8.35 -10.52 13.30
C GLU A 229 7.97 -9.35 12.37
N LYS A 230 8.56 -9.29 11.17
CA LYS A 230 8.22 -8.28 10.16
C LYS A 230 6.82 -8.50 9.61
N LEU A 231 6.41 -9.76 9.38
CA LEU A 231 5.04 -10.04 8.94
C LEU A 231 4.00 -9.59 9.96
N ILE A 232 4.23 -9.86 11.25
CA ILE A 232 3.37 -9.37 12.34
C ILE A 232 3.27 -7.84 12.30
N ARG A 233 4.40 -7.14 12.12
CA ARG A 233 4.46 -5.68 12.11
C ARG A 233 3.79 -5.06 10.88
N TYR A 234 3.84 -5.74 9.74
CA TYR A 234 3.46 -5.18 8.44
C TYR A 234 2.08 -5.61 7.95
N GLU A 235 1.39 -6.50 8.66
CA GLU A 235 0.05 -6.93 8.29
C GLU A 235 -0.96 -5.78 8.40
N ALA A 236 -1.54 -5.43 7.24
CA ALA A 236 -2.35 -4.21 7.06
C ALA A 236 -3.84 -4.49 6.83
N VAL A 237 -4.20 -5.73 6.50
CA VAL A 237 -5.57 -6.17 6.21
C VAL A 237 -6.22 -6.70 7.49
N HIS A 238 -5.63 -7.71 8.12
CA HIS A 238 -6.10 -8.40 9.33
C HIS A 238 -4.97 -8.52 10.36
N GLU A 239 -4.91 -7.59 11.31
CA GLU A 239 -3.88 -7.52 12.35
C GLU A 239 -3.55 -8.90 12.94
N ILE A 240 -2.27 -9.24 12.98
CA ILE A 240 -1.79 -10.48 13.62
C ILE A 240 -1.61 -10.21 15.10
N ALA A 241 -2.51 -10.74 15.92
CA ALA A 241 -2.58 -10.37 17.34
C ALA A 241 -1.50 -11.05 18.19
N SER A 242 -0.98 -12.19 17.75
CA SER A 242 -0.03 -13.00 18.51
C SER A 242 0.83 -13.93 17.64
N TRP A 243 1.86 -14.53 18.24
CA TRP A 243 2.63 -15.60 17.60
C TRP A 243 1.80 -16.86 17.34
N THR A 244 0.76 -17.10 18.14
CA THR A 244 -0.18 -18.22 17.93
C THR A 244 -1.04 -17.97 16.70
N ASP A 245 -1.55 -16.75 16.54
CA ASP A 245 -2.28 -16.32 15.33
C ASP A 245 -1.39 -16.46 14.09
N LEU A 246 -0.13 -16.00 14.16
CA LEU A 246 0.83 -16.20 13.07
C LEU A 246 1.04 -17.68 12.74
N ARG A 247 1.17 -18.55 13.75
CA ARG A 247 1.32 -19.99 13.54
C ARG A 247 0.12 -20.56 12.80
N ASN A 248 -1.10 -20.20 13.19
CA ASN A 248 -2.33 -20.63 12.54
C ASN A 248 -2.37 -20.21 11.06
N ARG A 249 -1.95 -18.98 10.75
CA ARG A 249 -1.86 -18.46 9.36
C ARG A 249 -0.78 -19.14 8.52
N LEU A 250 0.14 -19.87 9.16
CA LEU A 250 1.21 -20.63 8.53
C LEU A 250 1.01 -22.15 8.64
N ASP A 251 -0.18 -22.60 9.06
CA ASP A 251 -0.51 -24.02 9.20
C ASP A 251 -0.71 -24.70 7.84
N SER A 252 -0.91 -26.01 7.85
CA SER A 252 -0.96 -26.90 6.69
C SER A 252 -2.03 -26.52 5.66
N ASP A 253 -3.19 -26.04 6.08
CA ASP A 253 -4.31 -25.59 5.22
C ASP A 253 -4.24 -24.10 4.84
N ARG A 254 -3.11 -23.47 5.13
CA ARG A 254 -2.78 -22.10 4.75
C ARG A 254 -1.46 -22.08 3.98
N ARG A 255 -1.29 -21.05 3.16
CA ARG A 255 0.01 -20.72 2.57
C ARG A 255 0.25 -19.23 2.70
N CYS A 256 1.46 -18.88 3.09
CA CYS A 256 1.94 -17.51 3.04
C CYS A 256 3.11 -17.45 2.07
N TYR A 257 3.10 -16.44 1.22
CA TYR A 257 4.21 -16.17 0.31
C TYR A 257 4.67 -14.74 0.49
N ALA A 258 5.95 -14.48 0.27
CA ALA A 258 6.48 -13.13 0.21
C ALA A 258 7.34 -12.91 -1.03
N PHE A 259 7.24 -11.70 -1.58
CA PHE A 259 8.09 -11.23 -2.67
C PHE A 259 9.28 -10.45 -2.11
N PHE A 260 10.47 -10.81 -2.55
CA PHE A 260 11.72 -10.16 -2.19
C PHE A 260 12.39 -9.59 -3.43
N HIS A 261 13.06 -8.44 -3.28
CA HIS A 261 14.00 -8.00 -4.29
C HIS A 261 15.35 -8.71 -4.04
N PRO A 262 16.06 -9.25 -5.06
CA PRO A 262 17.31 -10.01 -4.86
C PRO A 262 18.39 -9.25 -4.06
N ARG A 263 18.46 -7.92 -4.22
CA ARG A 263 19.35 -7.01 -3.45
C ARG A 263 18.83 -6.62 -2.06
N ILE A 264 17.64 -7.07 -1.67
CA ILE A 264 16.99 -6.78 -0.38
C ILE A 264 16.37 -8.09 0.18
N PRO A 265 17.14 -9.17 0.35
CA PRO A 265 16.59 -10.53 0.57
C PRO A 265 15.98 -10.75 1.96
N ARG A 266 16.19 -9.83 2.92
CA ARG A 266 15.67 -9.93 4.29
C ARG A 266 14.47 -9.03 4.54
N GLU A 267 14.03 -8.30 3.52
CA GLU A 267 12.90 -7.37 3.60
C GLU A 267 11.81 -7.89 2.68
N PRO A 268 10.73 -8.50 3.22
CA PRO A 268 9.58 -8.82 2.39
C PRO A 268 9.05 -7.49 1.84
N LEU A 269 8.68 -7.43 0.57
CA LEU A 269 8.10 -6.22 -0.03
C LEU A 269 6.58 -6.34 -0.05
N ILE A 270 6.09 -7.49 -0.49
CA ILE A 270 4.69 -7.87 -0.50
C ILE A 270 4.61 -9.23 0.16
N PHE A 271 3.57 -9.49 0.93
CA PHE A 271 3.21 -10.86 1.25
C PHE A 271 1.73 -11.13 0.96
N VAL A 272 1.45 -12.40 0.75
CA VAL A 272 0.19 -12.93 0.27
C VAL A 272 -0.19 -14.11 1.14
N GLU A 273 -1.30 -13.99 1.85
CA GLU A 273 -1.88 -15.08 2.64
C GLU A 273 -3.02 -15.75 1.87
N VAL A 274 -2.98 -17.08 1.83
CA VAL A 274 -3.89 -17.94 1.07
C VAL A 274 -4.50 -18.96 2.02
N ALA A 275 -5.82 -19.07 2.00
CA ALA A 275 -6.56 -20.12 2.68
C ALA A 275 -7.12 -21.12 1.67
N PHE A 276 -7.02 -22.40 1.96
CA PHE A 276 -7.68 -23.43 1.16
C PHE A 276 -9.07 -23.73 1.72
N ALA A 277 -10.06 -23.79 0.83
CA ALA A 277 -11.45 -23.96 1.22
C ALA A 277 -12.22 -24.88 0.26
N PRO A 278 -13.32 -25.51 0.73
CA PRO A 278 -14.22 -26.27 -0.13
C PRO A 278 -15.06 -25.36 -1.05
N GLU A 279 -15.34 -24.13 -0.63
CA GLU A 279 -16.18 -23.16 -1.33
C GLU A 279 -15.52 -21.77 -1.38
N MET A 280 -16.01 -20.90 -2.27
CA MET A 280 -15.55 -19.51 -2.31
C MET A 280 -15.98 -18.77 -1.05
N ALA A 281 -15.01 -18.38 -0.22
CA ALA A 281 -15.26 -17.74 1.05
C ALA A 281 -16.07 -16.44 0.91
N ALA A 282 -17.03 -16.25 1.82
CA ALA A 282 -17.89 -15.07 1.88
C ALA A 282 -17.75 -14.30 3.21
N ASN A 283 -17.05 -14.85 4.19
CA ASN A 283 -16.88 -14.28 5.52
C ASN A 283 -15.41 -14.46 5.93
N VAL A 284 -14.79 -13.39 6.43
CA VAL A 284 -13.35 -13.45 6.77
C VAL A 284 -13.10 -14.05 8.15
N HIS A 285 -14.07 -13.94 9.05
CA HIS A 285 -13.98 -14.51 10.40
C HIS A 285 -13.90 -16.03 10.36
N THR A 286 -14.52 -16.69 9.36
CA THR A 286 -14.38 -18.13 9.18
C THR A 286 -12.98 -18.55 8.71
N LEU A 287 -12.24 -17.67 8.04
CA LEU A 287 -10.86 -17.96 7.60
C LEU A 287 -9.83 -17.73 8.70
N LEU A 288 -10.14 -16.82 9.63
CA LEU A 288 -9.28 -16.41 10.74
C LEU A 288 -9.61 -17.15 12.06
N ASP A 289 -10.62 -18.02 12.07
CA ASP A 289 -11.00 -18.77 13.26
C ASP A 289 -9.91 -19.79 13.64
N GLU A 290 -9.16 -19.48 14.69
CA GLU A 290 -8.09 -20.35 15.24
C GLU A 290 -8.63 -21.67 15.82
N ALA A 291 -9.93 -21.75 16.13
CA ALA A 291 -10.57 -22.97 16.64
C ALA A 291 -11.15 -23.86 15.54
N ALA A 292 -11.12 -23.42 14.28
CA ALA A 292 -11.63 -24.20 13.17
C ALA A 292 -10.77 -25.47 12.97
N PRO A 293 -11.38 -26.62 12.66
CA PRO A 293 -10.63 -27.82 12.32
C PRO A 293 -9.85 -27.59 11.01
N LEU A 294 -8.64 -28.15 10.93
CA LEU A 294 -7.82 -28.10 9.72
C LEU A 294 -8.56 -28.73 8.53
N GLU A 295 -8.50 -28.06 7.38
CA GLU A 295 -9.11 -28.57 6.16
C GLU A 295 -8.35 -29.78 5.57
N ASP A 296 -9.10 -30.72 5.01
CA ASP A 296 -8.50 -31.82 4.24
C ASP A 296 -8.11 -31.31 2.85
N LEU A 297 -6.82 -31.01 2.67
CA LEU A 297 -6.22 -30.55 1.41
C LEU A 297 -6.50 -31.46 0.20
N ARG A 298 -6.93 -32.71 0.40
CA ARG A 298 -7.33 -33.60 -0.71
C ARG A 298 -8.70 -33.25 -1.28
N ARG A 299 -9.52 -32.48 -0.55
CA ARG A 299 -10.92 -32.13 -0.86
C ARG A 299 -11.10 -30.67 -1.24
N VAL A 300 -10.15 -29.80 -0.92
CA VAL A 300 -10.20 -28.37 -1.26
C VAL A 300 -10.04 -28.14 -2.76
N LYS A 301 -10.76 -27.12 -3.26
CA LYS A 301 -10.73 -26.71 -4.68
C LYS A 301 -10.43 -25.23 -4.83
N TRP A 302 -10.68 -24.45 -3.78
CA TRP A 302 -10.51 -23.01 -3.75
C TRP A 302 -9.22 -22.63 -3.01
N ALA A 303 -8.42 -21.79 -3.64
CA ALA A 303 -7.44 -20.94 -2.98
C ALA A 303 -8.04 -19.54 -2.83
N ILE A 304 -8.16 -19.10 -1.58
CA ILE A 304 -8.71 -17.80 -1.21
C ILE A 304 -7.60 -16.88 -0.73
N PHE A 305 -7.29 -15.86 -1.52
CA PHE A 305 -6.37 -14.79 -1.13
C PHE A 305 -7.09 -13.83 -0.18
N TYR A 306 -6.87 -13.96 1.13
CA TYR A 306 -7.59 -13.18 2.14
C TYR A 306 -6.74 -12.03 2.72
N SER A 307 -5.42 -12.06 2.56
CA SER A 307 -4.56 -10.92 2.87
C SER A 307 -3.49 -10.71 1.79
N ILE A 308 -3.34 -9.47 1.34
CA ILE A 308 -2.26 -9.03 0.45
C ILE A 308 -1.78 -7.68 0.94
N SER A 309 -0.57 -7.67 1.51
CA SER A 309 -0.05 -6.52 2.25
C SER A 309 1.23 -6.02 1.58
N ASN A 310 1.26 -4.74 1.22
CA ASN A 310 2.51 -4.04 0.94
C ASN A 310 3.14 -3.61 2.27
N THR A 311 4.30 -4.16 2.55
CA THR A 311 5.00 -3.99 3.84
C THR A 311 5.76 -2.68 3.93
N GLN A 312 6.05 -2.05 2.79
CA GLN A 312 6.93 -0.90 2.70
C GLN A 312 6.13 0.36 2.40
N ALA A 313 6.04 1.26 3.38
CA ALA A 313 5.34 2.54 3.21
C ALA A 313 5.85 3.35 2.00
N GLY A 314 7.14 3.23 1.69
CA GLY A 314 7.77 3.88 0.52
C GLY A 314 7.36 3.29 -0.82
N LEU A 315 6.81 2.08 -0.86
CA LEU A 315 6.28 1.45 -2.07
C LEU A 315 4.76 1.66 -2.21
N ARG A 316 4.13 2.48 -1.36
CA ARG A 316 2.71 2.81 -1.49
C ARG A 316 2.44 3.45 -2.85
N GLY A 317 1.48 2.90 -3.60
CA GLY A 317 1.11 3.38 -4.94
C GLY A 317 1.98 2.85 -6.08
N VAL A 318 3.12 2.22 -5.78
CA VAL A 318 3.99 1.62 -6.80
C VAL A 318 3.26 0.42 -7.41
N SER A 319 3.25 0.36 -8.75
CA SER A 319 2.80 -0.83 -9.47
C SER A 319 3.93 -1.86 -9.46
N PHE A 320 3.62 -3.10 -9.06
CA PHE A 320 4.54 -4.24 -9.16
C PHE A 320 4.32 -5.02 -10.46
N GLY A 321 3.65 -4.43 -11.44
CA GLY A 321 3.18 -5.11 -12.64
C GLY A 321 1.85 -5.85 -12.43
N ASN A 322 1.36 -6.47 -13.50
CA ASN A 322 0.01 -7.04 -13.57
C ASN A 322 -0.04 -8.56 -13.30
N PHE A 323 1.09 -9.17 -12.94
CA PHE A 323 1.24 -10.63 -12.83
C PHE A 323 1.63 -11.10 -11.44
N LEU A 324 1.44 -10.28 -10.41
CA LEU A 324 1.79 -10.62 -9.02
C LEU A 324 1.04 -11.86 -8.56
N LEU A 325 -0.29 -11.86 -8.69
CA LEU A 325 -1.10 -13.01 -8.29
C LEU A 325 -0.96 -14.19 -9.24
N LYS A 326 -0.65 -13.94 -10.52
CA LYS A 326 -0.38 -15.02 -11.48
C LYS A 326 0.77 -15.91 -10.99
N ARG A 327 1.89 -15.34 -10.51
CA ARG A 327 3.00 -16.11 -9.96
C ARG A 327 2.64 -16.91 -8.72
N VAL A 328 1.81 -16.36 -7.83
CA VAL A 328 1.34 -17.08 -6.64
C VAL A 328 0.39 -18.21 -7.03
N ILE A 329 -0.50 -17.99 -8.01
CA ILE A 329 -1.40 -19.00 -8.55
C ILE A 329 -0.60 -20.15 -9.17
N GLU A 330 0.40 -19.85 -9.99
CA GLU A 330 1.29 -20.86 -10.59
C GLU A 330 2.01 -21.69 -9.53
N GLU A 331 2.50 -21.05 -8.46
CA GLU A 331 3.16 -21.73 -7.34
C GLU A 331 2.19 -22.62 -6.55
N VAL A 332 0.99 -22.13 -6.26
CA VAL A 332 -0.07 -22.90 -5.62
C VAL A 332 -0.50 -24.08 -6.50
N GLN A 333 -0.62 -23.91 -7.81
CA GLN A 333 -0.98 -24.99 -8.75
C GLN A 333 0.13 -26.05 -8.84
N ARG A 334 1.39 -25.62 -8.79
CA ARG A 334 2.56 -26.51 -8.78
C ARG A 334 2.57 -27.39 -7.53
N GLU A 335 2.27 -26.81 -6.37
CA GLU A 335 2.23 -27.54 -5.10
C GLU A 335 0.93 -28.36 -4.93
N PHE A 336 -0.20 -27.81 -5.37
CA PHE A 336 -1.54 -28.39 -5.22
C PHE A 336 -2.30 -28.46 -6.56
N PRO A 337 -2.01 -29.43 -7.43
CA PRO A 337 -2.60 -29.50 -8.77
C PRO A 337 -4.14 -29.65 -8.83
N LYS A 338 -4.76 -30.04 -7.71
CA LYS A 338 -6.23 -30.15 -7.58
C LYS A 338 -6.92 -28.81 -7.30
N VAL A 339 -6.18 -27.82 -6.81
CA VAL A 339 -6.70 -26.47 -6.56
C VAL A 339 -6.74 -25.73 -7.89
N ASN A 340 -7.96 -25.48 -8.38
CA ASN A 340 -8.18 -24.90 -9.70
C ASN A 340 -9.17 -23.72 -9.69
N GLN A 341 -9.62 -23.30 -8.50
CA GLN A 341 -10.44 -22.11 -8.31
C GLN A 341 -9.66 -21.10 -7.47
N PHE A 342 -9.55 -19.87 -7.96
CA PHE A 342 -8.75 -18.82 -7.35
C PHE A 342 -9.60 -17.57 -7.17
N ALA A 343 -9.82 -17.17 -5.93
CA ALA A 343 -10.53 -15.93 -5.64
C ALA A 343 -9.88 -15.21 -4.46
N THR A 344 -10.18 -13.93 -4.31
CA THR A 344 -9.82 -13.21 -3.09
C THR A 344 -11.02 -13.10 -2.16
N LEU A 345 -10.79 -12.72 -0.92
CA LEU A 345 -11.82 -12.11 -0.07
C LEU A 345 -11.27 -10.77 0.41
N SER A 346 -11.56 -9.71 -0.35
CA SER A 346 -10.89 -8.41 -0.23
C SER A 346 -11.77 -7.36 0.47
N PRO A 347 -11.17 -6.43 1.25
CA PRO A 347 -11.90 -5.30 1.83
C PRO A 347 -12.25 -4.25 0.76
N ILE A 348 -13.14 -3.31 1.12
CA ILE A 348 -13.52 -2.17 0.28
C ILE A 348 -13.22 -0.85 1.04
N PRO A 349 -11.94 -0.51 1.27
CA PRO A 349 -11.54 0.49 2.25
C PRO A 349 -12.03 1.91 1.93
N GLY A 350 -12.27 2.23 0.65
CA GLY A 350 -12.70 3.56 0.23
C GLY A 350 -14.20 3.80 0.24
N PHE A 351 -15.04 2.80 0.50
CA PHE A 351 -16.48 2.88 0.28
C PHE A 351 -17.16 3.93 1.16
N ALA A 352 -16.97 3.88 2.47
CA ALA A 352 -17.62 4.81 3.40
C ALA A 352 -17.18 6.27 3.17
N ASP A 353 -15.91 6.48 2.85
CA ASP A 353 -15.35 7.79 2.52
C ASP A 353 -15.88 8.35 1.20
N TRP A 354 -16.09 7.48 0.21
CA TRP A 354 -16.72 7.84 -1.05
C TRP A 354 -18.19 8.18 -0.84
N LEU A 355 -18.94 7.32 -0.13
CA LEU A 355 -20.37 7.47 0.08
C LEU A 355 -20.68 8.77 0.82
N ARG A 356 -19.94 9.10 1.90
CA ARG A 356 -20.09 10.36 2.65
C ARG A 356 -19.96 11.64 1.82
N LYS A 357 -19.32 11.57 0.64
CA LYS A 357 -19.10 12.73 -0.24
C LYS A 357 -20.17 12.88 -1.32
N GLN A 358 -21.11 11.94 -1.41
CA GLN A 358 -22.14 11.96 -2.45
C GLN A 358 -23.32 12.83 -2.02
N ASP A 359 -23.86 13.59 -2.97
CA ASP A 359 -25.11 14.31 -2.81
C ASP A 359 -26.33 13.41 -3.14
N GLY A 360 -27.53 13.91 -2.85
CA GLY A 360 -28.78 13.19 -3.09
C GLY A 360 -29.01 12.85 -4.57
N ASP A 361 -28.60 13.73 -5.48
CA ASP A 361 -28.77 13.54 -6.93
C ASP A 361 -27.86 12.40 -7.45
N ALA A 362 -26.62 12.33 -6.98
CA ALA A 362 -25.72 11.21 -7.26
C ALA A 362 -26.32 9.90 -6.74
N MET A 363 -26.84 9.88 -5.51
CA MET A 363 -27.49 8.69 -4.94
C MET A 363 -28.73 8.27 -5.72
N ALA A 364 -29.56 9.21 -6.14
CA ALA A 364 -30.72 8.94 -6.97
C ALA A 364 -30.34 8.35 -8.33
N ARG A 365 -29.26 8.86 -8.96
CA ARG A 365 -28.75 8.32 -10.22
C ARG A 365 -28.26 6.88 -10.09
N VAL A 366 -27.59 6.54 -8.98
CA VAL A 366 -27.06 5.18 -8.76
C VAL A 366 -28.17 4.19 -8.42
N LEU A 367 -29.09 4.56 -7.52
CA LEU A 367 -30.14 3.66 -7.06
C LEU A 367 -31.29 3.54 -8.07
N GLY A 368 -31.59 4.63 -8.78
CA GLY A 368 -32.72 4.75 -9.69
C GLY A 368 -34.08 4.76 -8.99
N ASP A 369 -35.09 5.26 -9.70
CA ASP A 369 -36.43 5.52 -9.16
C ASP A 369 -37.06 4.27 -8.53
N LYS A 370 -36.87 3.09 -9.14
CA LYS A 370 -37.44 1.83 -8.64
C LYS A 370 -36.87 1.40 -7.28
N ARG A 371 -35.58 1.59 -7.01
CA ARG A 371 -34.99 1.24 -5.71
C ARG A 371 -35.36 2.28 -4.66
N LEU A 372 -35.36 3.57 -5.04
CA LEU A 372 -35.78 4.66 -4.16
C LEU A 372 -37.25 4.56 -3.75
N ALA A 373 -38.15 4.21 -4.67
CA ALA A 373 -39.57 4.02 -4.37
C ALA A 373 -39.77 2.87 -3.37
N ARG A 374 -39.12 1.73 -3.60
CA ARG A 374 -39.15 0.59 -2.68
C ARG A 374 -38.56 0.92 -1.31
N TRP A 375 -37.45 1.65 -1.27
CA TRP A 375 -36.90 2.18 -0.02
C TRP A 375 -37.92 3.04 0.70
N SER A 376 -38.58 3.94 -0.02
CA SER A 376 -39.50 4.89 0.58
C SER A 376 -40.77 4.24 1.13
N GLU A 377 -41.25 3.19 0.47
CA GLU A 377 -42.37 2.37 0.93
C GLU A 377 -42.07 1.66 2.25
N ARG A 378 -40.82 1.19 2.44
CA ARG A 378 -40.43 0.41 3.63
C ARG A 378 -39.90 1.25 4.79
N HIS A 379 -39.11 2.27 4.50
CA HIS A 379 -38.33 3.04 5.48
C HIS A 379 -38.74 4.52 5.57
N GLY A 380 -39.76 4.95 4.81
CA GLY A 380 -40.13 6.36 4.71
C GLY A 380 -39.14 7.16 3.87
N LYS A 381 -39.10 8.48 4.04
CA LYS A 381 -38.30 9.36 3.18
C LYS A 381 -36.85 8.88 3.03
N ALA A 382 -36.38 8.73 1.78
CA ALA A 382 -35.00 8.38 1.49
C ALA A 382 -34.01 9.39 2.10
N PRO A 383 -32.83 8.94 2.57
CA PRO A 383 -31.78 9.82 3.06
C PRO A 383 -31.41 10.93 2.06
N ALA A 384 -31.12 12.12 2.56
CA ALA A 384 -30.92 13.32 1.75
C ALA A 384 -29.59 13.34 0.99
N ASP A 385 -28.57 12.69 1.55
CA ASP A 385 -27.21 12.64 1.00
C ASP A 385 -26.54 11.32 1.38
N GLY A 386 -25.32 11.12 0.89
CA GLY A 386 -24.57 9.90 1.13
C GLY A 386 -24.16 9.69 2.60
N ALA A 387 -24.05 10.75 3.41
CA ALA A 387 -23.80 10.58 4.85
C ALA A 387 -25.02 9.97 5.55
N GLY A 388 -26.22 10.45 5.24
CA GLY A 388 -27.47 9.86 5.73
C GLY A 388 -27.67 8.43 5.21
N TRP A 389 -27.28 8.14 3.97
CA TRP A 389 -27.29 6.75 3.47
C TRP A 389 -26.33 5.88 4.27
N LEU A 390 -25.10 6.32 4.54
CA LEU A 390 -24.14 5.52 5.31
C LEU A 390 -24.67 5.16 6.70
N GLU A 391 -25.35 6.08 7.37
CA GLU A 391 -25.99 5.84 8.68
C GLU A 391 -27.16 4.83 8.58
N ALA A 392 -27.94 4.89 7.50
CA ALA A 392 -29.05 3.97 7.27
C ALA A 392 -28.59 2.54 6.89
N LEU A 393 -27.38 2.40 6.34
CA LEU A 393 -26.81 1.11 5.92
C LEU A 393 -26.15 0.37 7.09
N VAL A 394 -26.95 0.01 8.09
CA VAL A 394 -26.50 -0.67 9.30
C VAL A 394 -25.91 -2.05 8.96
N PRO A 395 -24.64 -2.33 9.31
CA PRO A 395 -24.03 -3.63 9.07
C PRO A 395 -24.75 -4.72 9.87
N ASP A 396 -24.98 -5.89 9.25
CA ASP A 396 -25.69 -7.03 9.86
C ASP A 396 -27.20 -6.82 10.09
N ALA A 397 -27.79 -5.81 9.46
CA ALA A 397 -29.24 -5.67 9.46
C ALA A 397 -29.90 -6.90 8.83
N ALA A 398 -30.91 -7.46 9.52
CA ALA A 398 -31.77 -8.53 8.97
C ALA A 398 -32.61 -8.06 7.77
N ASP A 399 -32.74 -6.75 7.59
CA ASP A 399 -33.48 -6.16 6.49
C ASP A 399 -32.74 -6.34 5.15
N THR A 400 -33.32 -7.15 4.27
CA THR A 400 -32.80 -7.43 2.93
C THR A 400 -32.73 -6.18 2.04
N MET A 401 -33.57 -5.17 2.27
CA MET A 401 -33.57 -3.92 1.52
C MET A 401 -32.34 -3.07 1.84
N ILE A 402 -31.91 -3.05 3.12
CA ILE A 402 -30.66 -2.42 3.53
C ILE A 402 -29.49 -3.09 2.83
N ARG A 403 -29.41 -4.43 2.91
CA ARG A 403 -28.39 -5.22 2.21
C ARG A 403 -28.37 -4.93 0.71
N ASP A 404 -29.50 -5.03 0.03
CA ASP A 404 -29.58 -4.92 -1.43
C ASP A 404 -29.21 -3.50 -1.89
N THR A 405 -29.56 -2.48 -1.10
CA THR A 405 -29.19 -1.08 -1.35
C THR A 405 -27.69 -0.87 -1.15
N ALA A 406 -27.13 -1.34 -0.04
CA ALA A 406 -25.69 -1.26 0.22
C ALA A 406 -24.87 -1.96 -0.88
N MET A 407 -25.26 -3.17 -1.26
CA MET A 407 -24.58 -3.94 -2.32
C MET A 407 -24.70 -3.26 -3.68
N THR A 408 -25.81 -2.58 -3.98
CA THR A 408 -25.96 -1.79 -5.21
C THR A 408 -24.97 -0.62 -5.25
N LEU A 409 -24.89 0.14 -4.17
CA LEU A 409 -23.95 1.26 -4.05
C LEU A 409 -22.49 0.78 -4.11
N ALA A 410 -22.18 -0.33 -3.44
CA ALA A 410 -20.85 -0.93 -3.46
C ALA A 410 -20.47 -1.43 -4.85
N ALA A 411 -21.40 -2.06 -5.58
CA ALA A 411 -21.16 -2.50 -6.96
C ALA A 411 -20.85 -1.29 -7.86
N HIS A 412 -21.62 -0.21 -7.72
CA HIS A 412 -21.38 1.04 -8.46
C HIS A 412 -20.00 1.63 -8.12
N PHE A 413 -19.67 1.73 -6.84
CA PHE A 413 -18.38 2.22 -6.38
C PHE A 413 -17.19 1.42 -6.95
N LEU A 414 -17.27 0.10 -6.94
CA LEU A 414 -16.19 -0.77 -7.43
C LEU A 414 -16.06 -0.74 -8.96
N VAL A 415 -17.17 -0.66 -9.68
CA VAL A 415 -17.22 -0.92 -11.13
C VAL A 415 -17.28 0.36 -11.96
N ARG A 416 -17.97 1.41 -11.51
CA ARG A 416 -18.24 2.62 -12.29
C ARG A 416 -17.46 3.84 -11.82
N GLU A 417 -17.18 3.96 -10.52
CA GLU A 417 -16.41 5.11 -10.01
C GLU A 417 -14.94 5.05 -10.43
N ARG A 418 -14.38 6.22 -10.74
CA ARG A 418 -13.01 6.35 -11.26
C ARG A 418 -12.26 7.44 -10.50
N ASN A 419 -10.96 7.20 -10.33
CA ASN A 419 -9.99 8.24 -10.04
C ASN A 419 -9.07 8.35 -11.26
N GLN A 420 -9.18 9.46 -11.99
CA GLN A 420 -8.63 9.60 -13.34
C GLN A 420 -9.19 8.49 -14.25
N SER A 421 -8.35 7.65 -14.86
CA SER A 421 -8.76 6.55 -15.73
C SER A 421 -8.94 5.21 -15.00
N MET A 422 -8.58 5.12 -13.72
CA MET A 422 -8.53 3.85 -12.98
C MET A 422 -9.70 3.72 -12.00
N PRO A 423 -10.09 2.50 -11.58
CA PRO A 423 -11.06 2.28 -10.51
C PRO A 423 -10.74 3.15 -9.28
N ALA A 424 -11.77 3.74 -8.67
CA ALA A 424 -11.57 4.66 -7.53
C ALA A 424 -11.02 3.95 -6.29
N ASP A 425 -11.57 2.77 -5.97
CA ASP A 425 -11.11 1.95 -4.87
C ASP A 425 -9.69 1.38 -5.14
N PRO A 426 -8.74 1.55 -4.21
CA PRO A 426 -7.37 1.08 -4.41
C PRO A 426 -7.24 -0.45 -4.47
N VAL A 427 -8.09 -1.19 -3.76
CA VAL A 427 -8.08 -2.65 -3.74
C VAL A 427 -8.68 -3.19 -5.04
N ALA A 428 -9.77 -2.59 -5.51
CA ALA A 428 -10.32 -2.87 -6.84
C ALA A 428 -9.30 -2.57 -7.95
N ARG A 429 -8.62 -1.43 -7.87
CA ARG A 429 -7.57 -1.07 -8.83
C ARG A 429 -6.46 -2.11 -8.87
N PHE A 430 -6.02 -2.59 -7.71
CA PHE A 430 -4.99 -3.62 -7.61
C PHE A 430 -5.46 -4.95 -8.25
N HIS A 431 -6.62 -5.46 -7.86
CA HIS A 431 -7.06 -6.78 -8.35
C HIS A 431 -7.46 -6.76 -9.83
N LEU A 432 -8.19 -5.74 -10.27
CA LEU A 432 -8.54 -5.55 -11.68
C LEU A 432 -7.27 -5.32 -12.52
N GLY A 433 -6.29 -4.58 -11.98
CA GLY A 433 -4.97 -4.40 -12.60
C GLY A 433 -4.11 -5.67 -12.63
N ASN A 434 -4.53 -6.75 -11.95
CA ASN A 434 -3.95 -8.08 -12.07
C ASN A 434 -4.86 -9.04 -12.89
N GLY A 435 -5.83 -8.51 -13.64
CA GLY A 435 -6.68 -9.30 -14.55
C GLY A 435 -7.86 -10.01 -13.89
N ALA A 436 -8.21 -9.66 -12.65
CA ALA A 436 -9.34 -10.29 -11.96
C ALA A 436 -10.71 -9.82 -12.49
N CYS A 437 -11.74 -10.60 -12.16
CA CYS A 437 -13.15 -10.25 -12.33
C CYS A 437 -13.76 -9.83 -10.99
N VAL A 438 -14.61 -8.79 -10.96
CA VAL A 438 -15.46 -8.52 -9.77
C VAL A 438 -16.55 -9.59 -9.72
N GLU A 439 -16.38 -10.58 -8.84
CA GLU A 439 -17.18 -11.80 -8.89
C GLU A 439 -18.41 -11.75 -8.00
N ARG A 440 -18.24 -11.35 -6.74
CA ARG A 440 -19.33 -11.35 -5.76
C ARG A 440 -19.10 -10.31 -4.67
N LEU A 441 -20.14 -9.56 -4.33
CA LEU A 441 -20.19 -8.77 -3.11
C LEU A 441 -20.74 -9.61 -1.97
N ASN A 442 -20.12 -9.51 -0.81
CA ASN A 442 -20.45 -10.29 0.38
C ASN A 442 -20.91 -9.34 1.49
N TRP A 443 -22.18 -9.44 1.88
CA TRP A 443 -22.74 -8.68 3.01
C TRP A 443 -22.42 -9.38 4.33
N GLY A 444 -22.12 -8.60 5.38
CA GLY A 444 -21.77 -9.16 6.70
C GLY A 444 -20.48 -9.99 6.69
N ALA A 445 -19.60 -9.75 5.72
CA ALA A 445 -18.39 -10.52 5.50
C ALA A 445 -17.28 -10.17 6.50
N ASP A 446 -17.17 -8.89 6.89
CA ASP A 446 -16.28 -8.44 7.95
C ASP A 446 -17.03 -7.54 8.95
N LEU A 447 -17.51 -8.15 10.03
CA LEU A 447 -18.19 -7.45 11.12
C LEU A 447 -17.27 -6.88 12.19
N SER A 448 -15.95 -6.87 11.96
CA SER A 448 -15.00 -6.16 12.83
C SER A 448 -15.30 -4.65 12.85
N ARG A 449 -14.78 -3.94 13.86
CA ARG A 449 -14.90 -2.47 13.91
C ARG A 449 -14.36 -1.82 12.63
N LYS A 450 -13.26 -2.36 12.08
CA LYS A 450 -12.63 -1.88 10.85
C LYS A 450 -13.56 -2.09 9.65
N GLY A 451 -14.01 -3.32 9.40
CA GLY A 451 -14.91 -3.64 8.28
C GLY A 451 -16.21 -2.84 8.30
N ARG A 452 -16.83 -2.70 9.49
CA ARG A 452 -18.01 -1.85 9.67
C ARG A 452 -17.74 -0.39 9.29
N SER A 453 -16.62 0.17 9.72
CA SER A 453 -16.26 1.57 9.44
C SER A 453 -15.89 1.85 7.98
N GLN A 454 -15.33 0.86 7.28
CA GLN A 454 -14.83 1.01 5.91
C GLN A 454 -15.91 0.82 4.85
N SER A 455 -16.75 -0.21 5.02
CA SER A 455 -17.63 -0.70 3.95
C SER A 455 -18.96 -1.26 4.45
N CYS A 456 -19.43 -0.83 5.63
CA CYS A 456 -20.60 -1.41 6.28
C CYS A 456 -20.49 -2.95 6.48
N GLY A 457 -19.27 -3.44 6.68
CA GLY A 457 -18.97 -4.87 6.81
C GLY A 457 -19.06 -5.67 5.51
N MET A 458 -19.11 -4.98 4.35
CA MET A 458 -19.04 -5.63 3.05
C MET A 458 -17.61 -5.97 2.64
N MET A 459 -17.45 -7.11 2.01
CA MET A 459 -16.22 -7.50 1.30
C MET A 459 -16.57 -7.91 -0.14
N VAL A 460 -15.55 -8.14 -0.95
CA VAL A 460 -15.70 -8.52 -2.35
C VAL A 460 -14.80 -9.71 -2.68
N ASN A 461 -15.31 -10.65 -3.45
CA ASN A 461 -14.49 -11.65 -4.11
C ASN A 461 -14.06 -11.14 -5.49
N TYR A 462 -12.75 -11.13 -5.74
CA TYR A 462 -12.20 -11.01 -7.08
C TYR A 462 -11.81 -12.39 -7.59
N LEU A 463 -12.41 -12.85 -8.68
CA LEU A 463 -12.11 -14.15 -9.29
C LEU A 463 -10.93 -14.03 -10.26
N TYR A 464 -9.96 -14.94 -10.11
CA TYR A 464 -8.83 -15.10 -10.99
C TYR A 464 -9.01 -16.34 -11.85
N VAL A 465 -9.18 -16.13 -13.16
CA VAL A 465 -9.21 -17.20 -14.15
C VAL A 465 -7.94 -17.07 -14.97
N PRO A 466 -6.93 -17.95 -14.80
CA PRO A 466 -5.62 -17.82 -15.43
C PRO A 466 -5.67 -17.53 -16.93
N GLU A 467 -6.60 -18.18 -17.64
CA GLU A 467 -6.77 -18.06 -19.09
C GLU A 467 -7.45 -16.76 -19.53
N ALA A 468 -8.07 -16.02 -18.62
CA ALA A 468 -8.82 -14.80 -18.92
C ALA A 468 -8.17 -13.51 -18.38
N LEU A 469 -7.00 -13.61 -17.73
CA LEU A 469 -6.35 -12.46 -17.10
C LEU A 469 -6.04 -11.36 -18.11
N ASP A 470 -5.45 -11.71 -19.25
CA ASP A 470 -5.04 -10.75 -20.29
C ASP A 470 -6.26 -10.05 -20.94
N ASP A 471 -7.32 -10.81 -21.24
CA ASP A 471 -8.58 -10.27 -21.77
C ASP A 471 -9.22 -9.28 -20.78
N ASN A 472 -9.21 -9.61 -19.49
CA ASN A 472 -9.75 -8.74 -18.46
C ASN A 472 -8.93 -7.44 -18.31
N LEU A 473 -7.59 -7.52 -18.44
CA LEU A 473 -6.72 -6.34 -18.46
C LEU A 473 -7.01 -5.42 -19.66
N ALA A 474 -7.17 -5.99 -20.85
CA ALA A 474 -7.53 -5.22 -22.04
C ALA A 474 -8.87 -4.50 -21.87
N ARG A 475 -9.86 -5.19 -21.30
CA ARG A 475 -11.18 -4.62 -20.97
C ARG A 475 -11.10 -3.51 -19.92
N LEU A 476 -10.26 -3.65 -18.90
CA LEU A 476 -10.02 -2.60 -17.91
C LEU A 476 -9.43 -1.35 -18.57
N GLY A 477 -8.46 -1.52 -19.48
CA GLY A 477 -7.87 -0.42 -20.25
C GLY A 477 -8.89 0.34 -21.10
N ALA A 478 -9.93 -0.34 -21.59
CA ALA A 478 -11.08 0.26 -22.27
C ALA A 478 -12.15 0.84 -21.30
N GLY A 479 -11.88 0.87 -19.99
CA GLY A 479 -12.80 1.41 -18.97
C GLY A 479 -13.96 0.49 -18.60
N ASN A 480 -13.98 -0.76 -19.09
CA ASN A 480 -15.08 -1.73 -18.94
C ASN A 480 -14.63 -2.98 -18.16
N PRO A 481 -14.34 -2.88 -16.84
CA PRO A 481 -13.82 -3.98 -16.05
C PRO A 481 -14.74 -5.21 -16.11
N ARG A 482 -14.13 -6.40 -16.04
CA ARG A 482 -14.87 -7.66 -16.04
C ARG A 482 -15.66 -7.80 -14.73
N ILE A 483 -16.94 -8.15 -14.87
CA ILE A 483 -17.86 -8.41 -13.76
C ILE A 483 -18.62 -9.70 -14.00
N SER A 484 -19.07 -10.34 -12.92
CA SER A 484 -19.98 -11.49 -12.98
C SER A 484 -21.42 -11.05 -13.28
N ARG A 485 -22.29 -12.03 -13.54
CA ARG A 485 -23.74 -11.78 -13.69
C ARG A 485 -24.39 -11.30 -12.39
N SER A 486 -23.90 -11.74 -11.23
CA SER A 486 -24.48 -11.34 -9.94
C SER A 486 -24.21 -9.87 -9.66
N VAL A 487 -22.99 -9.40 -9.92
CA VAL A 487 -22.62 -7.98 -9.83
C VAL A 487 -23.35 -7.16 -10.90
N GLY A 488 -23.45 -7.68 -12.13
CA GLY A 488 -24.20 -7.03 -13.20
C GLY A 488 -25.68 -6.80 -12.91
N LYS A 489 -26.33 -7.63 -12.07
CA LYS A 489 -27.73 -7.43 -11.63
C LYS A 489 -27.89 -6.33 -10.57
N LEU A 490 -26.81 -5.95 -9.90
CA LEU A 490 -26.83 -4.87 -8.91
C LEU A 490 -26.76 -3.50 -9.60
N LEU A 491 -26.03 -3.41 -10.71
CA LEU A 491 -25.79 -2.20 -11.52
C LEU A 491 -26.92 -1.87 -12.50
#